data_AF-S2ZR00-F1
#
_entry.id   AF-S2ZR00-F1
#
_cell.length_a   1.000
_cell.length_b   1.000
_cell.length_c   1.000
_cell.angle_alpha   90.00
_cell.angle_beta   90.00
_cell.angle_gamma   90.00
#
_symmetry.space_group_name_H-M   'P 1'
#
loop_
_entity.id
_entity.type
_entity.pdbx_description
1 polymer ?
#
loop_
_entity_poly.entity_id
_entity_poly.type
_entity_poly.pdbx_seq_one_letter_code
_entity_poly.pdbx_strand_id
1 'polypeptide(L)'
;MIKEFTTAINNPQKIYPPLYLLPEIFEIEGKQIIYIRVPEGYQVCRHNGRIWDRSYEGDINITDHSELVYKLYARKQSSYFVNKVYPNLDIDFLDATIIAKAKSMATARNKNHVWKNMSNEELLRSANLILTDPETKREGITLAAILLFGKDNSIMSVLPQHKTDAIFRV
;
A
#
# COMPACT_ATOMS: atom_id res chain seq x y z
N MET A 1 -10.42 35.89 3.44
CA MET A 1 -9.66 34.95 2.59
C MET A 1 -8.98 33.82 3.37
N ILE A 2 -7.87 34.04 4.10
CA ILE A 2 -7.15 32.92 4.80
C ILE A 2 -8.03 32.23 5.83
N LYS A 3 -8.70 33.01 6.69
CA LYS A 3 -9.65 32.46 7.68
C LYS A 3 -10.73 31.60 7.01
N GLU A 4 -11.31 32.07 5.91
CA GLU A 4 -12.36 31.35 5.18
C GLU A 4 -11.82 30.08 4.52
N PHE A 5 -10.61 30.14 3.94
CA PHE A 5 -9.93 28.96 3.41
C PHE A 5 -9.72 27.91 4.51
N THR A 6 -9.11 28.31 5.64
CA THR A 6 -8.86 27.42 6.78
C THR A 6 -10.16 26.83 7.34
N THR A 7 -11.24 27.62 7.42
CA THR A 7 -12.56 27.11 7.83
C THR A 7 -13.12 26.12 6.80
N ALA A 8 -12.99 26.40 5.50
CA ALA A 8 -13.55 25.55 4.45
C ALA A 8 -12.87 24.18 4.37
N ILE A 9 -11.53 24.12 4.39
CA ILE A 9 -10.80 22.85 4.31
C ILE A 9 -10.92 21.97 5.56
N ASN A 10 -11.33 22.57 6.68
CA ASN A 10 -11.58 21.86 7.94
C ASN A 10 -13.06 21.59 8.19
N ASN A 11 -13.94 21.97 7.26
CA ASN A 11 -15.36 21.64 7.33
C ASN A 11 -15.59 20.25 6.70
N PRO A 12 -15.99 19.22 7.48
CA PRO A 12 -16.20 17.86 6.96
C PRO A 12 -17.31 17.76 5.91
N GLN A 13 -18.22 18.73 5.84
CA GLN A 13 -19.23 18.79 4.77
C GLN A 13 -18.63 19.25 3.43
N LYS A 14 -17.54 20.03 3.48
CA LYS A 14 -16.82 20.50 2.29
C LYS A 14 -15.71 19.53 1.90
N ILE A 15 -14.82 19.20 2.82
CA ILE A 15 -13.69 18.28 2.59
C ILE A 15 -13.63 17.27 3.73
N TYR A 16 -13.62 15.98 3.38
CA TYR A 16 -13.48 14.90 4.34
C TYR A 16 -12.45 13.86 3.88
N PRO A 17 -11.46 13.49 4.71
CA PRO A 17 -11.15 14.05 6.03
C PRO A 17 -10.65 15.51 5.94
N PRO A 18 -10.76 16.31 7.03
CA PRO A 18 -10.12 17.62 7.13
C PRO A 18 -8.62 17.57 6.81
N LEU A 19 -8.11 18.57 6.08
CA LEU A 19 -6.72 18.54 5.57
C LEU A 19 -5.70 19.30 6.43
N TYR A 20 -6.15 20.14 7.38
CA TYR A 20 -5.28 20.92 8.29
C TYR A 20 -4.11 21.66 7.60
N LEU A 21 -4.30 22.10 6.35
CA LEU A 21 -3.28 22.80 5.58
C LEU A 21 -3.06 24.22 6.12
N LEU A 22 -1.80 24.67 6.08
CA LEU A 22 -1.40 26.00 6.54
C LEU A 22 -0.99 26.85 5.33
N PRO A 23 -1.74 27.93 5.02
CA PRO A 23 -1.33 28.89 4.01
C PRO A 23 -0.15 29.73 4.48
N GLU A 24 0.78 29.99 3.57
CA GLU A 24 1.90 30.92 3.75
C GLU A 24 1.69 32.15 2.87
N ILE A 25 2.01 33.34 3.37
CA ILE A 25 1.86 34.60 2.61
C ILE A 25 3.24 35.08 2.21
N PHE A 26 3.41 35.33 0.91
CA PHE A 26 4.62 35.92 0.33
C PHE A 26 4.29 37.25 -0.32
N GLU A 27 5.27 38.15 -0.39
CA GLU A 27 5.19 39.37 -1.20
C GLU A 27 6.17 39.26 -2.36
N ILE A 28 5.66 39.37 -3.59
CA ILE A 28 6.44 39.29 -4.81
C ILE A 28 6.02 40.46 -5.69
N GLU A 29 6.97 41.35 -6.03
CA GLU A 29 6.73 42.53 -6.86
C GLU A 29 5.55 43.41 -6.36
N GLY A 30 5.44 43.58 -5.04
CA GLY A 30 4.37 44.34 -4.39
C GLY A 30 2.99 43.67 -4.42
N LYS A 31 2.91 42.40 -4.85
CA LYS A 31 1.69 41.59 -4.82
C LYS A 31 1.78 40.55 -3.71
N GLN A 32 0.69 40.38 -2.96
CA GLN A 32 0.56 39.30 -2.00
C GLN A 32 0.21 37.99 -2.71
N ILE A 33 0.98 36.94 -2.43
CA ILE A 33 0.78 35.59 -2.93
C ILE A 33 0.47 34.68 -1.72
N ILE A 34 -0.61 33.91 -1.83
CA ILE A 34 -0.96 32.89 -0.84
C ILE A 34 -0.50 31.53 -1.39
N TYR A 35 0.51 30.96 -0.76
CA TYR A 35 1.05 29.65 -1.09
C TYR A 35 0.45 28.60 -0.16
N ILE A 36 0.02 27.47 -0.72
CA ILE A 36 -0.58 26.36 0.03
C ILE A 36 0.08 25.08 -0.45
N ARG A 37 0.89 24.46 0.40
CA ARG A 37 1.49 23.17 0.11
C ARG A 37 0.50 22.05 0.43
N VAL A 38 0.07 21.30 -0.59
CA VAL A 38 -0.77 20.11 -0.42
C VAL A 38 0.13 18.87 -0.51
N PRO A 39 0.42 18.16 0.59
CA PRO A 39 1.20 16.93 0.54
C PRO A 39 0.39 15.81 -0.11
N GLU A 40 1.08 14.79 -0.61
CA GLU A 40 0.42 13.55 -1.02
C GLU A 40 -0.25 12.89 0.19
N GLY A 41 -1.59 12.80 0.17
CA GLY A 41 -2.36 12.13 1.21
C GLY A 41 -2.53 10.63 0.93
N TYR A 42 -2.60 9.83 1.99
CA TYR A 42 -2.79 8.37 1.98
C TYR A 42 -4.26 7.93 2.09
N GLN A 43 -5.18 8.89 2.18
CA GLN A 43 -6.61 8.63 2.31
C GLN A 43 -7.35 9.23 1.12
N VAL A 44 -8.43 8.55 0.70
CA VAL A 44 -9.34 9.09 -0.31
C VAL A 44 -10.14 10.23 0.32
N CYS A 45 -9.97 11.41 -0.24
CA CYS A 45 -10.70 12.61 0.17
C CYS A 45 -12.00 12.75 -0.61
N ARG A 46 -13.01 13.31 0.05
CA ARG A 46 -14.31 13.66 -0.54
C ARG A 46 -14.48 15.16 -0.54
N HIS A 47 -14.89 15.72 -1.67
CA HIS A 47 -15.28 17.12 -1.79
C HIS A 47 -16.80 17.21 -1.99
N ASN A 48 -17.50 17.87 -1.06
CA ASN A 48 -18.96 17.92 -0.97
C ASN A 48 -19.59 16.51 -1.06
N GLY A 49 -19.02 15.55 -0.35
CA GLY A 49 -19.48 14.15 -0.36
C GLY A 49 -19.14 13.35 -1.62
N ARG A 50 -18.48 13.94 -2.63
CA ARG A 50 -18.11 13.29 -3.89
C ARG A 50 -16.62 12.93 -3.93
N ILE A 51 -16.31 11.80 -4.58
CA ILE A 51 -14.95 11.33 -4.80
C ILE A 51 -14.51 11.80 -6.19
N TRP A 52 -13.37 12.49 -6.23
CA TRP A 52 -12.79 13.02 -7.45
C TRP A 52 -11.43 12.37 -7.69
N ASP A 53 -11.15 12.00 -8.94
CA ASP A 53 -9.84 11.54 -9.38
C ASP A 53 -9.22 12.60 -10.29
N ARG A 54 -7.96 12.96 -10.03
CA ARG A 54 -7.27 14.02 -10.80
C ARG A 54 -6.53 13.40 -11.97
N SER A 55 -6.88 13.86 -13.16
CA SER A 55 -6.15 13.61 -14.40
C SER A 55 -5.21 14.78 -14.74
N TYR A 56 -4.50 14.71 -15.86
CA TYR A 56 -3.58 15.76 -16.30
C TYR A 56 -4.27 17.13 -16.47
N GLU A 57 -5.50 17.15 -17.00
CA GLU A 57 -6.20 18.41 -17.37
C GLU A 57 -7.38 18.75 -16.46
N GLY A 58 -7.77 17.87 -15.54
CA GLY A 58 -8.92 18.15 -14.68
C GLY A 58 -9.29 17.05 -13.70
N ASP A 59 -10.30 17.36 -12.88
CA ASP A 59 -10.83 16.48 -11.84
C ASP A 59 -12.11 15.79 -12.34
N ILE A 60 -12.15 14.46 -12.26
CA ILE A 60 -13.26 13.64 -12.73
C ILE A 60 -14.03 13.10 -11.53
N ASN A 61 -15.35 13.30 -11.51
CA ASN A 61 -16.20 12.72 -10.47
C ASN A 61 -16.36 11.22 -10.73
N ILE A 62 -15.80 10.41 -9.85
CA ILE A 62 -15.85 8.94 -9.95
C ILE A 62 -16.77 8.33 -8.90
N THR A 63 -17.51 9.13 -8.13
CA THR A 63 -18.31 8.68 -6.97
C THR A 63 -19.15 7.44 -7.25
N ASP A 64 -19.81 7.41 -8.40
CA ASP A 64 -20.76 6.37 -8.78
C ASP A 64 -20.13 5.29 -9.69
N HIS A 65 -18.81 5.36 -9.94
CA HIS A 65 -18.05 4.38 -10.73
C HIS A 65 -17.24 3.46 -9.81
N SER A 66 -17.88 2.39 -9.32
CA SER A 66 -17.34 1.48 -8.31
C SER A 66 -15.90 1.00 -8.56
N GLU A 67 -15.59 0.62 -9.80
CA GLU A 67 -14.25 0.15 -10.18
C GLU A 67 -13.16 1.23 -10.02
N LEU A 68 -13.45 2.48 -10.42
CA LEU A 68 -12.51 3.60 -10.31
C LEU A 68 -12.34 4.02 -8.85
N VAL A 69 -13.41 3.99 -8.06
CA VAL A 69 -13.35 4.22 -6.61
C VAL A 69 -12.45 3.17 -5.95
N TYR A 70 -12.65 1.89 -6.26
CA TYR A 70 -11.81 0.80 -5.76
C TYR A 70 -10.33 1.03 -6.10
N LYS A 71 -10.02 1.33 -7.37
CA LYS A 71 -8.65 1.63 -7.83
C LYS A 71 -8.04 2.82 -7.09
N LEU A 72 -8.81 3.90 -6.86
CA LEU A 72 -8.32 5.06 -6.12
C LEU A 72 -7.99 4.72 -4.66
N TYR A 73 -8.85 3.97 -3.97
CA TYR A 73 -8.58 3.49 -2.61
C TYR A 73 -7.32 2.63 -2.55
N ALA A 74 -7.14 1.69 -3.49
CA ALA A 74 -5.97 0.84 -3.57
C ALA A 74 -4.66 1.66 -3.76
N ARG A 75 -4.68 2.68 -4.63
CA ARG A 75 -3.53 3.58 -4.81
C ARG A 75 -3.21 4.36 -3.54
N LYS A 76 -4.23 4.94 -2.89
CA LYS A 76 -4.06 5.82 -1.72
C LYS A 76 -3.60 5.08 -0.48
N GLN A 77 -4.05 3.84 -0.28
CA GLN A 77 -3.64 3.01 0.86
C GLN A 77 -2.16 2.61 0.87
N SER A 78 -1.36 2.97 -0.15
CA SER A 78 0.12 3.01 -0.16
C SER A 78 0.83 1.92 0.65
N SER A 79 0.31 0.71 0.61
CA SER A 79 1.12 -0.49 0.75
C SER A 79 0.64 -1.36 -0.38
N TYR A 80 1.58 -1.82 -1.20
CA TYR A 80 1.42 -3.13 -1.79
C TYR A 80 1.00 -4.01 -0.62
N PHE A 81 -0.27 -4.38 -0.54
CA PHE A 81 -0.81 -5.07 0.64
C PHE A 81 0.03 -6.31 0.95
N VAL A 82 0.62 -6.89 -0.09
CA VAL A 82 1.61 -7.96 -0.07
C VAL A 82 2.96 -7.61 0.60
N ASN A 83 3.40 -6.35 0.61
CA ASN A 83 4.62 -5.89 1.29
C ASN A 83 4.40 -5.57 2.78
N LYS A 84 3.17 -5.72 3.31
CA LYS A 84 2.91 -5.56 4.74
C LYS A 84 3.84 -6.48 5.53
N VAL A 85 4.61 -5.90 6.45
CA VAL A 85 5.57 -6.62 7.30
C VAL A 85 4.86 -7.19 8.54
N TYR A 86 5.21 -8.42 8.91
CA TYR A 86 4.76 -9.09 10.14
C TYR A 86 5.95 -9.32 11.08
N PRO A 87 6.31 -8.36 11.94
CA PRO A 87 7.51 -8.45 12.78
C PRO A 87 7.49 -9.58 13.82
N ASN A 88 6.30 -10.10 14.13
CA ASN A 88 6.10 -11.17 15.10
C ASN A 88 6.05 -12.56 14.46
N LEU A 89 6.20 -12.66 13.14
CA LEU A 89 6.27 -13.91 12.40
C LEU A 89 7.68 -14.05 11.84
N ASP A 90 8.33 -15.16 12.17
CA ASP A 90 9.66 -15.50 11.69
C ASP A 90 9.60 -16.44 10.47
N ILE A 91 10.78 -16.82 9.97
CA ILE A 91 10.92 -17.71 8.83
C ILE A 91 10.33 -19.12 9.09
N ASP A 92 10.13 -19.52 10.35
CA ASP A 92 9.57 -20.83 10.69
C ASP A 92 8.06 -20.90 10.43
N PHE A 93 7.40 -19.78 10.16
CA PHE A 93 6.03 -19.74 9.62
C PHE A 93 5.97 -20.08 8.12
N LEU A 94 7.12 -20.21 7.46
CA LEU A 94 7.23 -20.62 6.07
C LEU A 94 7.54 -22.12 5.93
N ASP A 95 7.11 -22.70 4.83
CA ASP A 95 7.43 -24.05 4.39
C ASP A 95 8.73 -24.03 3.57
N ALA A 96 9.81 -24.46 4.21
CA ALA A 96 11.13 -24.56 3.62
C ALA A 96 11.18 -25.48 2.38
N THR A 97 10.25 -26.45 2.27
CA THR A 97 10.19 -27.35 1.10
C THR A 97 9.70 -26.61 -0.14
N ILE A 98 8.76 -25.68 0.00
CA ILE A 98 8.27 -24.84 -1.10
C ILE A 98 9.36 -23.85 -1.53
N ILE A 99 10.11 -23.27 -0.59
CA ILE A 99 11.27 -22.43 -0.89
C ILE A 99 12.33 -23.24 -1.67
N ALA A 100 12.64 -24.46 -1.24
CA ALA A 100 13.58 -25.35 -1.93
C ALA A 100 13.11 -25.68 -3.36
N LYS A 101 11.80 -25.91 -3.54
CA LYS A 101 11.20 -26.13 -4.86
C LYS A 101 11.35 -24.89 -5.75
N ALA A 102 11.09 -23.69 -5.23
CA ALA A 102 11.28 -22.43 -5.96
C ALA A 102 12.74 -22.22 -6.39
N LYS A 103 13.70 -22.52 -5.50
CA LYS A 103 15.13 -22.51 -5.82
C LYS A 103 15.48 -23.46 -6.96
N SER A 104 14.99 -24.70 -6.90
CA SER A 104 15.21 -25.70 -7.94
C SER A 104 14.66 -25.26 -9.30
N MET A 105 13.45 -24.69 -9.32
CA MET A 105 12.86 -24.17 -10.56
C MET A 105 13.67 -22.99 -11.14
N ALA A 106 14.13 -22.07 -10.30
CA ALA A 106 14.96 -20.93 -10.73
C ALA A 106 16.30 -21.39 -11.31
N THR A 107 16.97 -22.36 -10.68
CA THR A 107 18.25 -22.89 -11.15
C THR A 107 18.12 -23.78 -12.38
N ALA A 108 17.00 -24.50 -12.54
CA ALA A 108 16.70 -25.24 -13.76
C ALA A 108 16.52 -24.31 -14.97
N ARG A 109 15.85 -23.16 -14.76
CA ARG A 109 15.63 -22.15 -15.81
C ARG A 109 16.90 -21.38 -16.16
N ASN A 110 17.74 -21.09 -15.16
CA ASN A 110 19.03 -20.46 -15.35
C ASN A 110 20.07 -21.15 -14.46
N LYS A 111 20.99 -21.92 -15.07
CA LYS A 111 22.02 -22.68 -14.32
C LYS A 111 22.92 -21.79 -13.43
N ASN A 112 23.02 -20.50 -13.75
CA ASN A 112 23.81 -19.50 -13.03
C ASN A 112 22.93 -18.60 -12.13
N HIS A 113 21.70 -19.00 -11.81
CA HIS A 113 20.81 -18.21 -10.96
C HIS A 113 21.41 -18.03 -9.55
N VAL A 114 21.41 -16.80 -9.03
CA VAL A 114 22.02 -16.42 -7.75
C VAL A 114 21.48 -17.21 -6.56
N TRP A 115 20.19 -17.57 -6.59
CA TRP A 115 19.54 -18.39 -5.56
C TRP A 115 20.14 -19.78 -5.36
N LYS A 116 20.96 -20.28 -6.30
CA LYS A 116 21.62 -21.59 -6.18
C LYS A 116 22.45 -21.70 -4.90
N ASN A 117 23.15 -20.63 -4.55
CA ASN A 117 24.12 -20.62 -3.46
C ASN A 117 23.63 -19.84 -2.23
N MET A 118 22.41 -19.30 -2.27
CA MET A 118 21.84 -18.55 -1.15
C MET A 118 21.21 -19.48 -0.12
N SER A 119 21.25 -19.09 1.16
CA SER A 119 20.38 -19.61 2.21
C SER A 119 18.91 -19.22 1.93
N ASN A 120 17.97 -19.81 2.66
CA ASN A 120 16.55 -19.43 2.52
C ASN A 120 16.34 -17.97 2.90
N GLU A 121 16.98 -17.49 3.97
CA GLU A 121 16.87 -16.10 4.39
C GLU A 121 17.47 -15.13 3.36
N GLU A 122 18.67 -15.41 2.85
CA GLU A 122 19.32 -14.59 1.82
C GLU A 122 18.45 -14.50 0.56
N LEU A 123 17.83 -15.60 0.16
CA LEU A 123 16.89 -15.61 -0.94
C LEU A 123 15.69 -14.70 -0.64
N LEU A 124 15.04 -14.86 0.51
CA LEU A 124 13.88 -14.07 0.88
C LEU A 124 14.21 -12.57 0.92
N ARG A 125 15.38 -12.20 1.46
CA ARG A 125 15.88 -10.81 1.43
C ARG A 125 16.11 -10.31 0.01
N SER A 126 16.79 -11.11 -0.84
CA SER A 126 17.07 -10.75 -2.25
C SER A 126 15.79 -10.53 -3.06
N ALA A 127 14.69 -11.17 -2.66
CA ALA A 127 13.39 -11.09 -3.30
C ALA A 127 12.45 -10.04 -2.67
N ASN A 128 12.92 -9.23 -1.72
CA ASN A 128 12.12 -8.27 -0.93
C ASN A 128 10.96 -8.93 -0.16
N LEU A 129 11.14 -10.19 0.26
CA LEU A 129 10.16 -10.95 1.04
C LEU A 129 10.39 -10.83 2.54
N ILE A 130 11.56 -10.32 2.95
CA ILE A 130 11.84 -9.81 4.29
C ILE A 130 12.13 -8.31 4.14
N LEU A 131 11.42 -7.48 4.89
CA LEU A 131 11.54 -6.02 4.83
C LEU A 131 11.54 -5.42 6.23
N THR A 132 12.10 -4.22 6.35
CA THR A 132 11.96 -3.38 7.55
C THR A 132 10.71 -2.52 7.43
N ASP A 133 9.83 -2.62 8.43
CA ASP A 133 8.68 -1.73 8.56
C ASP A 133 9.17 -0.30 8.86
N PRO A 134 8.86 0.69 8.00
CA PRO A 134 9.32 2.06 8.19
C PRO A 134 8.75 2.74 9.43
N GLU A 135 7.56 2.31 9.90
CA GLU A 135 6.89 2.87 11.07
C GLU A 135 7.49 2.33 12.37
N THR A 136 7.59 1.01 12.50
CA THR A 136 8.07 0.38 13.73
C THR A 136 9.59 0.18 13.77
N LYS A 137 10.28 0.35 12.63
CA LYS A 137 11.70 0.03 12.42
C LYS A 137 12.06 -1.43 12.70
N ARG A 138 11.07 -2.31 12.75
CA ARG A 138 11.27 -3.74 12.96
C ARG A 138 11.26 -4.48 11.64
N GLU A 139 12.09 -5.49 11.57
CA GLU A 139 12.12 -6.39 10.43
C GLU A 139 11.10 -7.52 10.61
N GLY A 140 10.59 -8.03 9.50
CA GLY A 140 9.79 -9.24 9.47
C GLY A 140 9.56 -9.75 8.06
N ILE A 141 8.97 -10.94 7.98
CA ILE A 141 8.48 -11.47 6.71
C ILE A 141 7.29 -10.64 6.22
N THR A 142 7.20 -10.48 4.92
CA THR A 142 6.09 -9.78 4.27
C THR A 142 4.87 -10.69 4.09
N LEU A 143 3.69 -10.12 3.87
CA LEU A 143 2.52 -10.89 3.47
C LEU A 143 2.77 -11.71 2.19
N ALA A 144 3.57 -11.19 1.25
CA ALA A 144 4.00 -11.88 0.04
C ALA A 144 4.77 -13.17 0.37
N ALA A 145 5.67 -13.11 1.36
CA ALA A 145 6.41 -14.27 1.82
C ALA A 145 5.46 -15.35 2.34
N ILE A 146 4.47 -14.95 3.14
CA ILE A 146 3.48 -15.86 3.71
C ILE A 146 2.57 -16.43 2.62
N LEU A 147 2.17 -15.65 1.62
CA LEU A 147 1.36 -16.14 0.50
C LEU A 147 2.09 -17.12 -0.41
N LEU A 148 3.39 -16.88 -0.65
CA LEU A 148 4.20 -17.71 -1.55
C LEU A 148 4.72 -18.98 -0.87
N PHE A 149 5.10 -18.85 0.40
CA PHE A 149 5.87 -19.85 1.12
C PHE A 149 5.30 -20.18 2.49
N GLY A 150 4.18 -19.61 2.92
CA GLY A 150 3.60 -19.89 4.24
C GLY A 150 3.09 -21.32 4.36
N LYS A 151 3.10 -21.84 5.59
CA LYS A 151 2.35 -23.05 5.94
C LYS A 151 0.85 -22.75 5.87
N ASP A 152 0.00 -23.76 5.67
CA ASP A 152 -1.46 -23.56 5.54
C ASP A 152 -2.06 -22.77 6.70
N ASN A 153 -1.68 -23.11 7.93
CA ASN A 153 -2.11 -22.41 9.14
C ASN A 153 -1.58 -20.96 9.22
N SER A 154 -0.38 -20.69 8.71
CA SER A 154 0.20 -19.35 8.65
C SER A 154 -0.51 -18.47 7.61
N ILE A 155 -0.89 -19.03 6.46
CA ILE A 155 -1.69 -18.34 5.45
C ILE A 155 -3.07 -17.99 6.02
N MET A 156 -3.72 -18.96 6.66
CA MET A 156 -5.05 -18.77 7.25
C MET A 156 -5.07 -17.76 8.40
N SER A 157 -3.98 -17.62 9.16
CA SER A 157 -3.91 -16.66 10.27
C SER A 157 -3.80 -15.21 9.80
N VAL A 158 -3.18 -14.96 8.64
CA VAL A 158 -3.01 -13.61 8.09
C VAL A 158 -4.10 -13.20 7.11
N LEU A 159 -4.81 -14.16 6.52
CA LEU A 159 -5.88 -13.95 5.54
C LEU A 159 -7.12 -14.83 5.78
N PRO A 160 -7.73 -14.80 6.98
CA PRO A 160 -8.86 -15.68 7.31
C PRO A 160 -10.07 -15.51 6.37
N GLN A 161 -10.26 -14.31 5.81
CA GLN A 161 -11.36 -13.98 4.90
C GLN A 161 -11.21 -14.54 3.48
N HIS A 162 -10.04 -15.08 3.10
CA HIS A 162 -9.79 -15.61 1.76
C HIS A 162 -9.98 -17.13 1.65
N LYS A 163 -10.55 -17.76 2.69
CA LYS A 163 -10.90 -19.18 2.66
C LYS A 163 -12.05 -19.42 1.67
N THR A 164 -11.76 -20.05 0.55
CA THR A 164 -12.79 -20.58 -0.36
C THR A 164 -12.84 -22.08 -0.20
N ASP A 165 -13.77 -22.58 0.62
CA ASP A 165 -13.89 -24.01 0.93
C ASP A 165 -14.51 -24.83 -0.22
N ALA A 166 -15.39 -24.22 -1.03
CA ALA A 166 -15.93 -24.80 -2.24
C ALA A 166 -16.56 -23.72 -3.15
N ILE A 167 -16.40 -23.85 -4.47
CA ILE A 167 -17.17 -23.10 -5.46
C ILE A 167 -18.15 -24.09 -6.09
N PHE A 168 -19.45 -23.93 -5.79
CA PHE A 168 -20.50 -24.63 -6.51
C PHE A 168 -20.73 -23.93 -7.86
N ARG A 169 -20.51 -24.63 -8.97
CA ARG A 169 -20.92 -24.18 -10.31
C ARG A 169 -22.18 -24.95 -10.72
N VAL A 170 -23.22 -24.21 -11.08
CA VAL A 170 -24.44 -24.69 -11.74
C VAL A 170 -24.41 -24.32 -13.21
#